data_AF-A0A7Y0U1W6-F1
#
_entry.id   AF-A0A7Y0U1W6-F1
#
_cell.length_a   1.000
_cell.length_b   1.000
_cell.length_c   1.000
_cell.angle_alpha   90.00
_cell.angle_beta   90.00
_cell.angle_gamma   90.00
#
_symmetry.space_group_name_H-M   'P 1'
#
loop_
_entity.id
_entity.type
_entity.pdbx_description
1 polymer ?
#
loop_
_entity_poly.entity_id
_entity_poly.type
_entity_poly.pdbx_seq_one_letter_code
_entity_poly.pdbx_strand_id
1 'polypeptide(L)'
;MNAKTQADDLVKQRGNNFLAAAGQTWERVIAQAQVDDQVQRRGTGLVAFVSFGFDAAPPVFAVPRWVFGADAAGAWLTVAYRAEAPRPDLVEFMRCQAETWRVNSGMPLVNPMEPGDGIRAARILVERAENPGRERFEANVRAAAAAIRRGEARKIVCARRVDFPLVKPAPVAQTCARLVELLSAKYRDCWVFSVGGLTGATPEMLLEARGEASNSEAAGVAAGKRVAHARVLAGTARPGEGVNLMESAKNRCEHELAVASVVEPLEALLSGSSADVVTNGCANPVVVSPGFQQPEARAFTPGENFPNGGKSGVRLDYKNKARPFFPPSGSQSVPAPHEPEVTGGEAAAAITETVQTRGPYRLELPNLVHLATDVTAPIPPGKTVFDLLGVIHPTAAVAGLPREVALGFIRRQELDRGRYAGPVGWVDARGGGQFALALRCAQVSERAISAQVGAGIMADSDPQGEFLETEAKLAPIRDCLDFDADCFE
;
A
#
# COMPACT_ATOMS: atom_id res chain seq x y z
N MET A 1 -7.53 -9.62 23.19
CA MET A 1 -8.53 -8.60 22.80
C MET A 1 -8.94 -8.86 21.35
N ASN A 2 -10.12 -8.37 20.92
CA ASN A 2 -10.61 -8.60 19.56
C ASN A 2 -9.91 -7.64 18.58
N ALA A 3 -9.48 -8.13 17.41
CA ALA A 3 -8.81 -7.29 16.40
C ALA A 3 -9.70 -6.12 15.93
N LYS A 4 -11.03 -6.32 15.95
CA LYS A 4 -12.02 -5.27 15.67
C LYS A 4 -11.89 -4.08 16.64
N THR A 5 -11.76 -4.34 17.94
CA THR A 5 -11.62 -3.31 18.97
C THR A 5 -10.31 -2.53 18.84
N GLN A 6 -9.22 -3.18 18.43
CA GLN A 6 -7.95 -2.48 18.15
C GLN A 6 -8.04 -1.55 16.94
N ALA A 7 -8.78 -1.94 15.89
CA ALA A 7 -9.04 -1.06 14.75
C ALA A 7 -9.93 0.13 15.15
N ASP A 8 -10.97 -0.10 15.96
CA ASP A 8 -11.88 0.95 16.45
C ASP A 8 -11.18 2.00 17.35
N ASP A 9 -10.15 1.61 18.09
CA ASP A 9 -9.34 2.54 18.89
C ASP A 9 -8.28 3.30 18.07
N LEU A 10 -7.78 2.71 16.97
CA LEU A 10 -6.91 3.41 16.00
C LEU A 10 -7.66 4.52 15.25
N VAL A 11 -8.94 4.30 14.90
CA VAL A 11 -9.80 5.29 14.20
C VAL A 11 -10.00 6.58 14.99
N LYS A 12 -9.89 6.54 16.33
CA LYS A 12 -10.04 7.73 17.18
C LYS A 12 -8.82 8.67 17.10
N GLN A 13 -7.69 8.19 16.58
CA GLN A 13 -6.46 8.97 16.44
C GLN A 13 -6.42 9.61 15.04
N ARG A 14 -6.63 10.93 14.97
CA ARG A 14 -6.50 11.69 13.72
C ARG A 14 -5.05 12.08 13.43
N GLY A 15 -4.71 12.19 12.14
CA GLY A 15 -3.36 12.52 11.68
C GLY A 15 -2.33 11.43 11.96
N ASN A 16 -1.05 11.77 11.82
CA ASN A 16 0.10 10.86 11.79
C ASN A 16 0.19 9.86 12.98
N ASN A 17 -0.49 10.14 14.09
CA ASN A 17 -0.58 9.29 15.27
C ASN A 17 -1.05 7.85 14.96
N PHE A 18 -1.97 7.65 14.00
CA PHE A 18 -2.45 6.30 13.66
C PHE A 18 -1.35 5.42 13.04
N LEU A 19 -0.37 6.00 12.34
CA LEU A 19 0.76 5.26 11.75
C LEU A 19 1.72 4.78 12.84
N ALA A 20 2.05 5.65 13.81
CA ALA A 20 2.85 5.27 14.97
C ALA A 20 2.17 4.18 15.81
N ALA A 21 0.87 4.31 16.06
CA ALA A 21 0.09 3.30 16.79
C ALA A 21 -0.07 1.98 16.01
N ALA A 22 -0.07 2.02 14.67
CA ALA A 22 0.00 0.82 13.84
C ALA A 22 1.37 0.13 13.94
N GLY A 23 2.48 0.88 13.99
CA GLY A 23 3.82 0.35 14.25
C GLY A 23 3.91 -0.39 15.58
N GLN A 24 3.48 0.25 16.67
CA GLN A 24 3.39 -0.37 18.00
C GLN A 24 2.45 -1.59 18.05
N THR A 25 1.46 -1.65 17.16
CA THR A 25 0.57 -2.81 17.02
C THR A 25 1.28 -3.94 16.27
N TRP A 26 2.05 -3.63 15.23
CA TRP A 26 2.86 -4.60 14.51
C TRP A 26 3.95 -5.22 15.38
N GLU A 27 4.69 -4.41 16.14
CA GLU A 27 5.71 -4.87 17.09
C GLU A 27 5.14 -5.86 18.12
N ARG A 28 3.92 -5.60 18.64
CA ARG A 28 3.23 -6.52 19.54
C ARG A 28 2.82 -7.83 18.88
N VAL A 29 2.53 -7.83 17.57
CA VAL A 29 2.27 -9.07 16.81
C VAL A 29 3.57 -9.84 16.58
N ILE A 30 4.68 -9.15 16.23
CA ILE A 30 6.00 -9.77 16.10
C ILE A 30 6.42 -10.43 17.41
N ALA A 31 6.35 -9.71 18.53
CA ALA A 31 6.75 -10.21 19.85
C ALA A 31 5.91 -11.41 20.36
N GLN A 32 4.74 -11.67 19.76
CA GLN A 32 3.87 -12.80 20.08
C GLN A 32 3.94 -13.93 19.05
N ALA A 33 4.65 -13.73 17.93
CA ALA A 33 4.75 -14.71 16.85
C ALA A 33 5.99 -15.59 17.03
N GLN A 34 5.81 -16.90 16.84
CA GLN A 34 6.94 -17.83 16.67
C GLN A 34 7.19 -17.98 15.17
N VAL A 35 8.22 -17.32 14.68
CA VAL A 35 8.63 -17.37 13.27
C VAL A 35 9.71 -18.44 13.09
N ASP A 36 9.42 -19.43 12.25
CA ASP A 36 10.41 -20.29 11.59
C ASP A 36 10.58 -19.76 10.18
N ASP A 37 11.78 -19.32 9.82
CA ASP A 37 12.06 -18.80 8.48
C ASP A 37 13.40 -19.35 8.03
N GLN A 38 13.34 -20.43 7.26
CA GLN A 38 14.54 -21.03 6.65
C GLN A 38 14.93 -20.34 5.33
N VAL A 39 14.09 -19.42 4.85
CA VAL A 39 14.35 -18.71 3.60
C VAL A 39 15.21 -17.48 3.89
N GLN A 40 14.90 -16.72 4.96
CA GLN A 40 15.65 -15.52 5.40
C GLN A 40 15.81 -14.47 4.28
N ARG A 41 14.74 -14.21 3.53
CA ARG A 41 14.75 -13.23 2.41
C ARG A 41 13.63 -12.22 2.57
N ARG A 42 13.77 -11.04 2.00
CA ARG A 42 12.77 -9.99 2.07
C ARG A 42 11.35 -10.50 1.71
N GLY A 43 10.36 -10.26 2.57
CA GLY A 43 8.99 -10.81 2.37
C GLY A 43 8.78 -12.28 2.77
N THR A 44 9.75 -12.92 3.42
CA THR A 44 9.60 -14.22 4.11
C THR A 44 9.25 -14.03 5.59
N GLY A 45 8.82 -15.10 6.26
CA GLY A 45 8.45 -15.05 7.68
C GLY A 45 7.15 -14.27 7.92
N LEU A 46 7.01 -13.68 9.11
CA LEU A 46 5.82 -12.93 9.47
C LEU A 46 5.73 -11.64 8.62
N VAL A 47 4.73 -11.59 7.75
CA VAL A 47 4.41 -10.47 6.85
C VAL A 47 2.97 -10.02 7.07
N ALA A 48 2.73 -8.71 7.00
CA ALA A 48 1.40 -8.13 6.91
C ALA A 48 1.23 -7.28 5.65
N PHE A 49 0.07 -7.36 5.03
CA PHE A 49 -0.39 -6.46 3.97
C PHE A 49 -1.32 -5.43 4.59
N VAL A 50 -1.13 -4.16 4.25
CA VAL A 50 -1.74 -3.04 4.96
C VAL A 50 -2.23 -1.98 3.97
N SER A 51 -3.43 -1.47 4.17
CA SER A 51 -3.92 -0.26 3.51
C SER A 51 -4.47 0.72 4.54
N PHE A 52 -3.87 1.90 4.61
CA PHE A 52 -4.15 2.94 5.59
C PHE A 52 -5.16 3.97 5.07
N GLY A 53 -5.79 4.70 5.98
CA GLY A 53 -6.61 5.86 5.63
C GLY A 53 -5.78 7.02 5.09
N PHE A 54 -6.41 7.88 4.30
CA PHE A 54 -5.82 9.17 3.90
C PHE A 54 -5.64 10.11 5.10
N ASP A 55 -6.67 10.19 5.95
CA ASP A 55 -6.73 11.06 7.13
C ASP A 55 -7.18 10.27 8.37
N ALA A 56 -8.49 10.06 8.56
CA ALA A 56 -9.05 9.41 9.75
C ALA A 56 -9.67 8.02 9.49
N ALA A 57 -9.57 7.51 8.26
CA ALA A 57 -10.25 6.27 7.88
C ALA A 57 -9.54 5.01 8.44
N PRO A 58 -10.29 3.97 8.87
CA PRO A 58 -9.71 2.77 9.46
C PRO A 58 -8.72 2.06 8.53
N PRO A 59 -7.53 1.69 9.02
CA PRO A 59 -6.63 0.83 8.28
C PRO A 59 -7.21 -0.59 8.14
N VAL A 60 -6.91 -1.25 7.03
CA VAL A 60 -6.95 -2.71 6.93
C VAL A 60 -5.54 -3.21 7.19
N PHE A 61 -5.37 -4.08 8.19
CA PHE A 61 -4.11 -4.71 8.53
C PHE A 61 -4.31 -6.22 8.51
N ALA A 62 -3.75 -6.90 7.52
CA ALA A 62 -3.98 -8.32 7.26
C ALA A 62 -2.67 -9.09 7.34
N VAL A 63 -2.55 -10.01 8.31
CA VAL A 63 -1.53 -11.06 8.29
C VAL A 63 -2.10 -12.24 7.50
N PRO A 64 -1.63 -12.51 6.26
CA PRO A 64 -2.22 -13.56 5.44
C PRO A 64 -1.92 -14.94 6.02
N ARG A 65 -2.87 -15.87 5.90
CA ARG A 65 -2.61 -17.28 6.22
C ARG A 65 -1.53 -17.90 5.33
N TRP A 66 -1.42 -17.36 4.11
CA TRP A 66 -0.49 -17.80 3.08
C TRP A 66 0.12 -16.57 2.42
N VAL A 67 1.44 -16.56 2.30
CA VAL A 67 2.16 -15.61 1.45
C VAL A 67 2.97 -16.43 0.48
N PHE A 68 2.53 -16.46 -0.77
CA PHE A 68 3.37 -16.92 -1.88
C PHE A 68 4.21 -15.73 -2.34
N GLY A 69 5.52 -15.89 -2.37
CA GLY A 69 6.45 -14.91 -2.92
C GLY A 69 7.35 -15.58 -3.95
N ALA A 70 7.81 -14.80 -4.93
CA ALA A 70 8.76 -15.26 -5.93
C ALA A 70 9.64 -14.08 -6.39
N ASP A 71 10.88 -14.39 -6.71
CA ASP A 71 11.83 -13.50 -7.37
C ASP A 71 12.86 -14.32 -8.16
N ALA A 72 13.88 -13.65 -8.71
CA ALA A 72 14.91 -14.25 -9.55
C ALA A 72 15.71 -15.42 -8.91
N ALA A 73 15.73 -15.56 -7.58
CA ALA A 73 16.39 -16.71 -6.92
C ALA A 73 15.39 -17.81 -6.48
N GLY A 74 14.11 -17.69 -6.82
CA GLY A 74 13.09 -18.72 -6.65
C GLY A 74 11.85 -18.27 -5.90
N ALA A 75 10.95 -19.23 -5.67
CA ALA A 75 9.68 -19.02 -4.98
C ALA A 75 9.68 -19.59 -3.57
N TRP A 76 8.89 -18.98 -2.68
CA TRP A 76 8.65 -19.43 -1.31
C TRP A 76 7.17 -19.37 -0.96
N LEU A 77 6.81 -20.16 0.05
CA LEU A 77 5.49 -20.12 0.68
C LEU A 77 5.68 -19.94 2.18
N THR A 78 5.23 -18.82 2.71
CA THR A 78 5.10 -18.64 4.16
C THR A 78 3.68 -18.97 4.60
N VAL A 79 3.55 -19.74 5.69
CA VAL A 79 2.25 -20.14 6.22
C VAL A 79 2.07 -19.63 7.64
N ALA A 80 1.16 -18.68 7.80
CA ALA A 80 0.77 -18.17 9.11
C ALA A 80 -0.44 -18.93 9.65
N TYR A 81 -0.36 -19.41 10.90
CA TYR A 81 -1.47 -20.13 11.52
C TYR A 81 -1.60 -19.84 13.01
N ARG A 82 -2.85 -19.88 13.48
CA ARG A 82 -3.16 -19.88 14.92
C ARG A 82 -3.07 -21.30 15.45
N ALA A 83 -2.17 -21.57 16.39
CA ALA A 83 -1.96 -22.90 16.95
C ALA A 83 -2.36 -22.94 18.43
N GLU A 84 -3.42 -23.67 18.74
CA GLU A 84 -3.85 -23.94 20.12
C GLU A 84 -3.11 -25.16 20.75
N ALA A 85 -2.10 -25.70 20.05
CA ALA A 85 -1.39 -26.95 20.34
C ALA A 85 0.08 -26.86 19.88
N PRO A 86 0.95 -27.88 20.06
CA PRO A 86 2.34 -27.86 19.56
C PRO A 86 2.43 -27.62 18.05
N ARG A 87 3.62 -27.22 17.54
CA ARG A 87 3.86 -27.07 16.09
C ARG A 87 3.50 -28.41 15.40
N PRO A 88 2.51 -28.43 14.49
CA PRO A 88 2.27 -29.60 13.66
C PRO A 88 3.45 -29.81 12.70
N ASP A 89 3.59 -31.01 12.12
CA ASP A 89 4.48 -31.17 10.98
C ASP A 89 4.09 -30.16 9.90
N LEU A 90 5.07 -29.37 9.45
CA LEU A 90 4.77 -28.23 8.59
C LEU A 90 4.25 -28.70 7.22
N VAL A 91 4.68 -29.86 6.73
CA VAL A 91 4.27 -30.38 5.41
C VAL A 91 2.84 -30.90 5.46
N GLU A 92 2.50 -31.68 6.49
CA GLU A 92 1.15 -32.17 6.70
C GLU A 92 0.17 -31.03 7.03
N PHE A 93 0.61 -30.04 7.82
CA PHE A 93 -0.17 -28.83 8.06
C PHE A 93 -0.40 -28.04 6.77
N MET A 94 0.64 -27.79 5.97
CA MET A 94 0.52 -27.12 4.67
C MET A 94 -0.42 -27.90 3.74
N ARG A 95 -0.26 -29.23 3.63
CA ARG A 95 -1.16 -30.08 2.83
C ARG A 95 -2.61 -29.96 3.30
N CYS A 96 -2.85 -30.11 4.60
CA CYS A 96 -4.17 -30.00 5.21
C CYS A 96 -4.80 -28.62 5.00
N GLN A 97 -4.03 -27.54 5.15
CA GLN A 97 -4.55 -26.19 4.92
C GLN A 97 -4.80 -25.90 3.44
N ALA A 98 -3.95 -26.36 2.53
CA ALA A 98 -4.14 -26.17 1.09
C ALA A 98 -5.40 -26.90 0.62
N GLU A 99 -5.61 -28.12 1.09
CA GLU A 99 -6.82 -28.91 0.86
C GLU A 99 -8.06 -28.20 1.45
N THR A 100 -7.96 -27.71 2.69
CA THR A 100 -9.03 -26.95 3.35
C THR A 100 -9.36 -25.66 2.59
N TRP A 101 -8.37 -24.98 2.02
CA TRP A 101 -8.56 -23.77 1.23
C TRP A 101 -9.22 -24.08 -0.12
N ARG A 102 -8.78 -25.14 -0.81
CA ARG A 102 -9.39 -25.65 -2.05
C ARG A 102 -10.88 -25.97 -1.86
N VAL A 103 -11.22 -26.66 -0.78
CA VAL A 103 -12.60 -27.10 -0.49
C VAL A 103 -13.48 -25.96 0.00
N ASN A 104 -13.03 -25.15 0.97
CA ASN A 104 -13.88 -24.12 1.59
C ASN A 104 -14.05 -22.85 0.76
N SER A 105 -13.14 -22.55 -0.18
CA SER A 105 -13.21 -21.28 -0.93
C SER A 105 -14.25 -21.31 -2.03
N GLY A 106 -14.69 -22.49 -2.48
CA GLY A 106 -15.58 -22.66 -3.64
C GLY A 106 -14.99 -22.12 -4.96
N MET A 107 -13.75 -21.64 -4.94
CA MET A 107 -13.05 -21.17 -6.12
C MET A 107 -12.73 -22.40 -6.98
N PRO A 108 -13.14 -22.44 -8.26
CA PRO A 108 -12.42 -23.27 -9.20
C PRO A 108 -10.94 -22.87 -9.13
N LEU A 109 -10.03 -23.82 -9.35
CA LEU A 109 -8.69 -23.45 -9.80
C LEU A 109 -8.89 -22.72 -11.14
N VAL A 110 -8.93 -21.39 -11.09
CA VAL A 110 -8.84 -20.57 -12.29
C VAL A 110 -7.46 -20.87 -12.83
N ASN A 111 -7.40 -21.73 -13.83
CA ASN A 111 -6.22 -21.88 -14.64
C ASN A 111 -5.90 -20.47 -15.16
N PRO A 112 -4.73 -19.87 -14.91
CA PRO A 112 -4.45 -18.51 -15.39
C PRO A 112 -4.47 -18.42 -16.94
N MET A 113 -4.50 -19.56 -17.64
CA MET A 113 -4.77 -19.68 -19.07
C MET A 113 -6.26 -19.56 -19.48
N GLU A 114 -7.20 -19.74 -18.55
CA GLU A 114 -8.65 -19.66 -18.79
C GLU A 114 -9.31 -18.73 -17.75
N PRO A 115 -9.44 -17.42 -18.06
CA PRO A 115 -10.10 -16.47 -17.18
C PRO A 115 -11.56 -16.85 -16.96
N GLY A 116 -11.91 -17.27 -15.74
CA GLY A 116 -13.28 -17.68 -15.40
C GLY A 116 -14.29 -16.54 -15.54
N ASP A 117 -15.51 -16.87 -15.97
CA ASP A 117 -16.59 -15.95 -16.35
C ASP A 117 -17.13 -15.02 -15.23
N GLY A 118 -16.47 -14.91 -14.08
CA GLY A 118 -16.97 -14.23 -12.87
C GLY A 118 -17.30 -12.76 -13.05
N ILE A 119 -16.68 -12.06 -14.01
CA ILE A 119 -17.05 -10.69 -14.39
C ILE A 119 -18.02 -10.63 -15.58
N ARG A 120 -18.03 -11.60 -16.51
CA ARG A 120 -18.97 -11.62 -17.67
C ARG A 120 -20.46 -11.54 -17.26
N ALA A 121 -20.79 -11.92 -16.02
CA ALA A 121 -22.15 -11.85 -15.47
C ALA A 121 -22.48 -10.54 -14.72
N ALA A 122 -21.49 -9.73 -14.35
CA ALA A 122 -21.62 -8.57 -13.47
C ALA A 122 -21.73 -7.26 -14.25
N ARG A 123 -22.82 -7.10 -15.03
CA ARG A 123 -23.11 -5.87 -15.78
C ARG A 123 -23.01 -4.64 -14.87
N ILE A 124 -22.33 -3.61 -15.36
CA ILE A 124 -22.24 -2.29 -14.72
C ILE A 124 -23.44 -1.47 -15.17
N LEU A 125 -23.97 -0.63 -14.28
CA LEU A 125 -25.01 0.32 -14.65
C LEU A 125 -24.39 1.40 -15.56
N VAL A 126 -25.01 1.66 -16.70
CA VAL A 126 -24.51 2.64 -17.70
C VAL A 126 -24.36 4.05 -17.10
N GLU A 127 -25.09 4.35 -16.03
CA GLU A 127 -25.02 5.60 -15.30
C GLU A 127 -23.98 5.54 -14.17
N ARG A 128 -22.85 6.25 -14.37
CA ARG A 128 -21.83 6.50 -13.34
C ARG A 128 -22.26 7.65 -12.43
N ALA A 129 -22.07 7.53 -11.12
CA ALA A 129 -22.35 8.62 -10.18
C ALA A 129 -21.05 9.36 -9.81
N GLU A 130 -21.02 10.68 -9.97
CA GLU A 130 -19.86 11.51 -9.65
C GLU A 130 -20.10 12.37 -8.40
N ASN A 131 -19.16 12.36 -7.45
CA ASN A 131 -19.28 13.12 -6.21
C ASN A 131 -17.93 13.74 -5.75
N PRO A 132 -17.78 15.08 -5.79
CA PRO A 132 -18.68 16.04 -6.44
C PRO A 132 -18.75 15.83 -7.95
N GLY A 133 -19.91 16.09 -8.54
CA GLY A 133 -20.06 16.20 -10.00
C GLY A 133 -19.29 17.40 -10.57
N ARG A 134 -19.07 17.40 -11.88
CA ARG A 134 -18.17 18.34 -12.60
C ARG A 134 -18.25 19.79 -12.13
N GLU A 135 -19.43 20.42 -12.13
CA GLU A 135 -19.59 21.84 -11.76
C GLU A 135 -19.06 22.14 -10.35
N ARG A 136 -19.36 21.26 -9.39
CA ARG A 136 -18.90 21.42 -8.00
C ARG A 136 -17.43 21.07 -7.84
N PHE A 137 -16.90 20.10 -8.60
CA PHE A 137 -15.45 19.88 -8.66
C PHE A 137 -14.72 21.13 -9.18
N GLU A 138 -15.17 21.71 -10.29
CA GLU A 138 -14.60 22.95 -10.83
C GLU A 138 -14.72 24.14 -9.86
N ALA A 139 -15.82 24.22 -9.09
CA ALA A 139 -15.97 25.21 -8.03
C ALA A 139 -14.98 24.99 -6.88
N ASN A 140 -14.71 23.75 -6.49
CA ASN A 140 -13.67 23.40 -5.52
C ASN A 140 -12.28 23.80 -6.04
N VAL A 141 -11.97 23.57 -7.33
CA VAL A 141 -10.72 24.05 -7.97
C VAL A 141 -10.60 25.57 -7.90
N ARG A 142 -11.65 26.31 -8.28
CA ARG A 142 -11.69 27.79 -8.18
C ARG A 142 -11.43 28.27 -6.76
N ALA A 143 -12.03 27.62 -5.76
CA ALA A 143 -11.85 27.95 -4.34
C ALA A 143 -10.43 27.65 -3.83
N ALA A 144 -9.84 26.52 -4.23
CA ALA A 144 -8.47 26.15 -3.90
C ALA A 144 -7.45 27.13 -4.50
N ALA A 145 -7.55 27.41 -5.81
CA ALA A 145 -6.69 28.38 -6.48
C ALA A 145 -6.83 29.79 -5.89
N ALA A 146 -8.03 30.18 -5.44
CA ALA A 146 -8.25 31.45 -4.75
C ALA A 146 -7.59 31.49 -3.35
N ALA A 147 -7.62 30.40 -2.59
CA ALA A 147 -6.89 30.30 -1.31
C ALA A 147 -5.38 30.43 -1.51
N ILE A 148 -4.84 29.79 -2.55
CA ILE A 148 -3.42 29.89 -2.91
C ILE A 148 -3.04 31.32 -3.31
N ARG A 149 -3.86 32.00 -4.13
CA ARG A 149 -3.63 33.42 -4.48
C ARG A 149 -3.72 34.39 -3.30
N ARG A 150 -4.41 34.02 -2.20
CA ARG A 150 -4.42 34.79 -0.94
C ARG A 150 -3.23 34.46 -0.01
N GLY A 151 -2.35 33.52 -0.40
CA GLY A 151 -1.22 33.08 0.42
C GLY A 151 -1.58 32.13 1.56
N GLU A 152 -2.81 31.60 1.61
CA GLU A 152 -3.24 30.65 2.66
C GLU A 152 -2.55 29.29 2.48
N ALA A 153 -2.29 28.91 1.23
CA ALA A 153 -1.60 27.67 0.85
C ALA A 153 -0.68 27.90 -0.35
N ARG A 154 0.28 27.00 -0.57
CA ARG A 154 1.14 26.94 -1.77
C ARG A 154 0.59 25.96 -2.81
N LYS A 155 -0.06 24.89 -2.37
CA LYS A 155 -0.72 23.85 -3.20
C LYS A 155 -1.85 23.20 -2.41
N ILE A 156 -2.92 22.81 -3.10
CA ILE A 156 -4.03 22.00 -2.55
C ILE A 156 -4.38 20.94 -3.60
N VAL A 157 -4.62 19.70 -3.21
CA VAL A 157 -5.02 18.63 -4.13
C VAL A 157 -6.51 18.41 -4.00
N CYS A 158 -7.27 18.72 -5.06
CA CYS A 158 -8.72 18.50 -5.11
C CYS A 158 -9.03 17.12 -5.69
N ALA A 159 -9.96 16.38 -5.09
CA ALA A 159 -10.39 15.06 -5.54
C ALA A 159 -11.91 14.94 -5.75
N ARG A 160 -12.31 13.92 -6.51
CA ARG A 160 -13.69 13.45 -6.65
C ARG A 160 -13.76 11.93 -6.67
N ARG A 161 -14.92 11.41 -6.29
CA ARG A 161 -15.31 10.00 -6.40
C ARG A 161 -16.10 9.78 -7.68
N VAL A 162 -15.87 8.63 -8.32
CA VAL A 162 -16.72 8.09 -9.38
C VAL A 162 -17.13 6.68 -8.96
N ASP A 163 -18.42 6.52 -8.70
CA ASP A 163 -19.02 5.25 -8.33
C ASP A 163 -19.60 4.56 -9.58
N PHE A 164 -19.22 3.29 -9.77
CA PHE A 164 -19.71 2.41 -10.83
C PHE A 164 -20.63 1.36 -10.19
N PRO A 165 -21.96 1.53 -10.20
CA PRO A 165 -22.89 0.58 -9.58
C PRO A 165 -22.97 -0.71 -10.40
N LEU A 166 -23.13 -1.84 -9.72
CA LEU A 166 -23.30 -3.15 -10.35
C LEU A 166 -24.79 -3.49 -10.44
N VAL A 167 -25.25 -3.95 -11.61
CA VAL A 167 -26.64 -4.38 -11.87
C VAL A 167 -27.02 -5.59 -11.00
N LYS A 168 -26.04 -6.43 -10.65
CA LYS A 168 -26.18 -7.54 -9.71
C LYS A 168 -25.01 -7.54 -8.74
N PRO A 169 -25.19 -7.99 -7.48
CA PRO A 169 -24.08 -8.14 -6.56
C PRO A 169 -23.02 -9.11 -7.08
N ALA A 170 -21.73 -8.76 -6.94
CA ALA A 170 -20.59 -9.56 -7.38
C ALA A 170 -19.67 -9.94 -6.21
N PRO A 171 -19.03 -11.13 -6.22
CA PRO A 171 -18.09 -11.52 -5.16
C PRO A 171 -16.83 -10.64 -5.15
N VAL A 172 -16.67 -9.81 -4.11
CA VAL A 172 -15.58 -8.83 -3.97
C VAL A 172 -14.20 -9.39 -4.32
N ALA A 173 -13.87 -10.59 -3.85
CA ALA A 173 -12.58 -11.23 -4.09
C ALA A 173 -12.34 -11.55 -5.58
N GLN A 174 -13.37 -12.01 -6.30
CA GLN A 174 -13.27 -12.31 -7.74
C GLN A 174 -13.13 -11.02 -8.56
N THR A 175 -13.92 -10.00 -8.22
CA THR A 175 -13.81 -8.67 -8.85
C THR A 175 -12.43 -8.05 -8.63
N CYS A 176 -11.87 -8.15 -7.40
CA CYS A 176 -10.51 -7.70 -7.12
C CYS A 176 -9.46 -8.48 -7.91
N ALA A 177 -9.56 -9.81 -8.00
CA ALA A 177 -8.63 -10.64 -8.75
C ALA A 177 -8.60 -10.27 -10.25
N ARG A 178 -9.78 -10.06 -10.86
CA ARG A 178 -9.89 -9.65 -12.27
C ARG A 178 -9.36 -8.23 -12.50
N LEU A 179 -9.59 -7.29 -11.57
CA LEU A 179 -8.95 -5.97 -11.65
C LEU A 179 -7.41 -6.08 -11.56
N VAL A 180 -6.86 -6.90 -10.66
CA VAL A 180 -5.41 -7.15 -10.59
C VAL A 180 -4.86 -7.73 -11.89
N GLU A 181 -5.55 -8.71 -12.49
CA GLU A 181 -5.16 -9.32 -13.77
C GLU A 181 -5.08 -8.28 -14.91
N LEU A 182 -6.18 -7.54 -15.14
CA LEU A 182 -6.27 -6.53 -16.20
C LEU A 182 -5.26 -5.39 -16.01
N LEU A 183 -5.12 -4.91 -14.76
CA LEU A 183 -4.16 -3.87 -14.42
C LEU A 183 -2.71 -4.34 -14.60
N SER A 184 -2.38 -5.57 -14.21
CA SER A 184 -1.03 -6.14 -14.38
C SER A 184 -0.67 -6.32 -15.85
N ALA A 185 -1.64 -6.68 -16.70
CA ALA A 185 -1.42 -6.80 -18.14
C ALA A 185 -1.13 -5.44 -18.81
N LYS A 186 -1.87 -4.38 -18.41
CA LYS A 186 -1.79 -3.05 -19.05
C LYS A 186 -0.74 -2.11 -18.44
N TYR A 187 -0.50 -2.19 -17.13
CA TYR A 187 0.34 -1.26 -16.36
C TYR A 187 1.53 -1.97 -15.70
N ARG A 188 2.36 -2.65 -16.50
CA ARG A 188 3.48 -3.48 -16.03
C ARG A 188 4.53 -2.74 -15.18
N ASP A 189 4.70 -1.44 -15.41
CA ASP A 189 5.64 -0.59 -14.66
C ASP A 189 5.03 0.04 -13.39
N CYS A 190 3.74 -0.21 -13.11
CA CYS A 190 3.08 0.22 -11.89
C CYS A 190 3.10 -0.85 -10.80
N TRP A 191 3.09 -0.42 -9.54
CA TRP A 191 2.88 -1.31 -8.40
C TRP A 191 1.39 -1.69 -8.31
N VAL A 192 1.05 -2.91 -8.72
CA VAL A 192 -0.31 -3.45 -8.67
C VAL A 192 -0.59 -4.08 -7.31
N PHE A 193 -1.74 -3.77 -6.72
CA PHE A 193 -2.08 -4.20 -5.36
C PHE A 193 -3.57 -4.50 -5.18
N SER A 194 -3.88 -5.34 -4.19
CA SER A 194 -5.24 -5.54 -3.67
C SER A 194 -5.19 -5.80 -2.16
N VAL A 195 -5.68 -4.86 -1.35
CA VAL A 195 -5.65 -4.96 0.13
C VAL A 195 -6.97 -4.45 0.73
N GLY A 196 -7.78 -5.36 1.30
CA GLY A 196 -9.06 -5.00 1.90
C GLY A 196 -10.13 -4.57 0.89
N GLY A 197 -10.08 -5.12 -0.32
CA GLY A 197 -10.95 -4.73 -1.44
C GLY A 197 -10.54 -3.42 -2.12
N LEU A 198 -9.53 -2.71 -1.62
CA LEU A 198 -8.90 -1.60 -2.32
C LEU A 198 -7.91 -2.16 -3.34
N THR A 199 -8.21 -2.03 -4.63
CA THR A 199 -7.44 -2.62 -5.74
C THR A 199 -7.03 -1.53 -6.74
N GLY A 200 -5.79 -1.54 -7.20
CA GLY A 200 -5.27 -0.53 -8.14
C GLY A 200 -3.86 -0.79 -8.63
N ALA A 201 -3.37 0.11 -9.50
CA ALA A 201 -2.03 0.09 -10.08
C ALA A 201 -1.38 1.46 -10.00
N THR A 202 -0.56 1.65 -8.97
CA THR A 202 0.01 2.97 -8.64
C THR A 202 1.46 3.10 -9.13
N PRO A 203 1.82 4.23 -9.77
CA PRO A 203 3.21 4.51 -10.15
C PRO A 203 4.03 5.14 -9.00
N GLU A 204 3.39 5.52 -7.88
CA GLU A 204 3.99 6.36 -6.84
C GLU A 204 4.34 5.56 -5.58
N MET A 205 5.62 5.20 -5.43
CA MET A 205 6.16 4.53 -4.25
C MET A 205 6.40 5.57 -3.14
N LEU A 206 5.59 5.54 -2.08
CA LEU A 206 5.70 6.48 -0.97
C LEU A 206 6.94 6.22 -0.12
N LEU A 207 7.19 4.95 0.19
CA LEU A 207 8.32 4.54 1.00
C LEU A 207 8.64 3.05 0.83
N GLU A 208 9.89 2.75 0.57
CA GLU A 208 10.46 1.42 0.55
C GLU A 208 11.61 1.35 1.56
N ALA A 209 11.45 0.55 2.63
CA ALA A 209 12.52 0.25 3.57
C ALA A 209 13.33 -0.97 3.08
N ARG A 210 14.66 -0.79 3.00
CA ARG A 210 15.67 -1.80 2.66
C ARG A 210 16.77 -1.88 3.73
N GLY A 211 17.45 -3.02 3.77
CA GLY A 211 18.43 -3.37 4.81
C GLY A 211 17.79 -4.08 5.99
N GLU A 212 18.57 -4.88 6.71
CA GLU A 212 18.11 -5.64 7.86
C GLU A 212 18.14 -4.79 9.15
N ALA A 213 17.11 -4.90 9.99
CA ALA A 213 17.27 -4.51 11.39
C ALA A 213 18.14 -5.57 12.08
N SER A 214 19.21 -5.14 12.74
CA SER A 214 20.11 -6.04 13.49
C SER A 214 19.37 -6.62 14.69
N ASN A 215 18.76 -7.80 14.52
CA ASN A 215 18.09 -8.57 15.57
C ASN A 215 19.10 -9.26 16.51
N SER A 216 20.12 -8.54 16.98
CA SER A 216 21.07 -9.05 17.96
C SER A 216 21.81 -7.96 18.74
N GLU A 217 21.68 -7.99 20.08
CA GLU A 217 22.73 -7.48 20.99
C GLU A 217 23.96 -8.42 21.02
N ALA A 218 23.88 -9.57 20.32
CA ALA A 218 24.96 -10.53 20.16
C ALA A 218 25.72 -10.31 18.84
N ALA A 219 27.06 -10.35 18.94
CA ALA A 219 28.02 -10.37 17.84
C ALA A 219 28.03 -9.13 16.91
N GLY A 220 28.60 -8.03 17.40
CA GLY A 220 29.91 -7.50 16.93
C GLY A 220 30.20 -7.24 15.44
N VAL A 221 29.21 -7.35 14.54
CA VAL A 221 29.32 -7.04 13.12
C VAL A 221 28.75 -5.65 12.87
N ALA A 222 29.42 -4.85 12.03
CA ALA A 222 29.00 -3.47 11.75
C ALA A 222 27.53 -3.43 11.30
N ALA A 223 26.70 -2.70 12.04
CA ALA A 223 25.26 -2.62 11.79
C ALA A 223 24.98 -2.17 10.34
N GLY A 224 24.25 -2.98 9.58
CA GLY A 224 23.84 -2.64 8.23
C GLY A 224 23.02 -1.36 8.25
N LYS A 225 23.53 -0.27 7.63
CA LYS A 225 22.78 0.98 7.52
C LYS A 225 21.51 0.73 6.71
N ARG A 226 20.35 0.78 7.35
CA ARG A 226 19.04 0.67 6.68
C ARG A 226 18.75 1.95 5.89
N VAL A 227 18.10 1.80 4.75
CA VAL A 227 17.83 2.89 3.79
C VAL A 227 16.37 2.86 3.38
N ALA A 228 15.78 4.05 3.28
CA ALA A 228 14.47 4.28 2.72
C ALA A 228 14.60 4.87 1.32
N HIS A 229 13.82 4.37 0.37
CA HIS A 229 13.64 4.97 -0.96
C HIS A 229 12.19 5.41 -1.15
N ALA A 230 11.97 6.55 -1.79
CA ALA A 230 10.67 7.04 -2.20
C ALA A 230 10.74 7.55 -3.64
N ARG A 231 9.62 7.54 -4.36
CA ARG A 231 9.47 8.12 -5.68
C ARG A 231 8.31 9.11 -5.65
N VAL A 232 8.65 10.39 -5.64
CA VAL A 232 7.66 11.47 -5.60
C VAL A 232 7.21 11.81 -7.01
N LEU A 233 5.90 11.80 -7.27
CA LEU A 233 5.32 12.15 -8.56
C LEU A 233 4.39 13.37 -8.44
N ALA A 234 4.60 14.37 -9.29
CA ALA A 234 3.76 15.57 -9.37
C ALA A 234 4.04 16.31 -10.68
N GLY A 235 3.10 17.13 -11.16
CA GLY A 235 3.07 17.54 -12.56
C GLY A 235 2.64 16.39 -13.47
N THR A 236 1.64 16.64 -14.30
CA THR A 236 1.06 15.66 -15.22
C THR A 236 1.02 16.23 -16.64
N ALA A 237 1.26 15.40 -17.64
CA ALA A 237 0.98 15.70 -19.05
C ALA A 237 0.41 14.47 -19.77
N ARG A 238 -0.17 14.67 -20.96
CA ARG A 238 -0.59 13.57 -21.82
C ARG A 238 0.63 12.93 -22.51
N PRO A 239 0.55 11.66 -22.96
CA PRO A 239 1.55 11.07 -23.84
C PRO A 239 1.82 11.98 -25.04
N GLY A 240 3.10 12.16 -25.40
CA GLY A 240 3.53 13.10 -26.44
C GLY A 240 3.79 14.54 -25.98
N GLU A 241 3.16 15.01 -24.90
CA GLU A 241 3.34 16.39 -24.36
C GLU A 241 4.49 16.49 -23.33
N GLY A 242 5.22 15.39 -23.09
CA GLY A 242 6.20 15.25 -22.01
C GLY A 242 7.46 16.14 -22.08
N VAL A 243 7.72 16.82 -23.20
CA VAL A 243 8.77 17.86 -23.28
C VAL A 243 8.28 19.15 -22.63
N ASN A 244 7.06 19.59 -22.97
CA ASN A 244 6.39 20.74 -22.38
C ASN A 244 6.22 20.59 -20.85
N LEU A 245 6.15 19.35 -20.35
CA LEU A 245 6.07 19.06 -18.92
C LEU A 245 7.32 19.51 -18.13
N MET A 246 8.53 19.29 -18.67
CA MET A 246 9.79 19.74 -18.06
C MET A 246 9.93 21.27 -18.12
N GLU A 247 9.44 21.89 -19.20
CA GLU A 247 9.55 23.33 -19.45
C GLU A 247 8.46 24.17 -18.75
N SER A 248 7.34 23.56 -18.38
CA SER A 248 6.24 24.18 -17.63
C SER A 248 6.65 24.62 -16.22
N ALA A 249 6.66 25.94 -15.99
CA ALA A 249 6.92 26.52 -14.67
C ALA A 249 5.90 26.10 -13.60
N LYS A 250 4.61 25.97 -13.99
CA LYS A 250 3.55 25.44 -13.11
C LYS A 250 3.90 24.04 -12.62
N ASN A 251 4.21 23.13 -13.54
CA ASN A 251 4.43 21.72 -13.23
C ASN A 251 5.74 21.50 -12.44
N ARG A 252 6.81 22.27 -12.75
CA ARG A 252 8.03 22.24 -11.92
C ARG A 252 7.77 22.72 -10.50
N CYS A 253 7.09 23.86 -10.32
CA CYS A 253 6.73 24.36 -8.98
C CYS A 253 5.84 23.37 -8.22
N GLU A 254 4.86 22.77 -8.89
CA GLU A 254 3.99 21.73 -8.32
C GLU A 254 4.77 20.48 -7.86
N HIS A 255 5.84 20.14 -8.59
CA HIS A 255 6.73 19.02 -8.30
C HIS A 255 7.73 19.32 -7.18
N GLU A 256 8.38 20.50 -7.20
CA GLU A 256 9.26 20.98 -6.14
C GLU A 256 8.55 20.98 -4.77
N LEU A 257 7.29 21.44 -4.73
CA LEU A 257 6.45 21.37 -3.53
C LEU A 257 6.19 19.94 -3.04
N ALA A 258 6.00 19.00 -3.98
CA ALA A 258 5.81 17.58 -3.64
C ALA A 258 7.10 16.97 -3.07
N VAL A 259 8.25 17.23 -3.69
CA VAL A 259 9.57 16.75 -3.23
C VAL A 259 9.91 17.32 -1.85
N ALA A 260 9.75 18.63 -1.65
CA ALA A 260 9.97 19.29 -0.37
C ALA A 260 9.14 18.65 0.77
N SER A 261 7.87 18.31 0.49
CA SER A 261 6.97 17.67 1.47
C SER A 261 7.37 16.25 1.91
N VAL A 262 8.38 15.66 1.26
CA VAL A 262 8.98 14.36 1.61
C VAL A 262 10.40 14.53 2.14
N VAL A 263 11.21 15.41 1.54
CA VAL A 263 12.60 15.66 1.95
C VAL A 263 12.66 16.35 3.31
N GLU A 264 11.96 17.48 3.50
CA GLU A 264 12.06 18.28 4.74
C GLU A 264 11.68 17.46 6.00
N PRO A 265 10.60 16.62 6.02
CA PRO A 265 10.29 15.81 7.19
C PRO A 265 11.29 14.65 7.43
N LEU A 266 11.94 14.13 6.39
CA LEU A 266 12.98 13.10 6.52
C LEU A 266 14.29 13.69 7.05
N GLU A 267 14.67 14.89 6.61
CA GLU A 267 15.82 15.63 7.14
C GLU A 267 15.61 16.00 8.62
N ALA A 268 14.41 16.48 8.99
CA ALA A 268 14.07 16.75 10.38
C ALA A 268 14.11 15.49 11.27
N LEU A 269 13.63 14.34 10.76
CA LEU A 269 13.71 13.05 11.45
C LEU A 269 15.16 12.60 11.67
N LEU A 270 16.07 12.93 10.74
CA LEU A 270 17.50 12.61 10.81
C LEU A 270 18.27 13.52 11.76
N SER A 271 17.96 14.81 11.79
CA SER A 271 18.65 15.78 12.67
C SER A 271 18.35 15.57 14.16
N GLY A 272 17.35 14.74 14.50
CA GLY A 272 16.86 14.58 15.87
C GLY A 272 16.16 15.84 16.41
N SER A 273 16.00 16.87 15.57
CA SER A 273 15.04 17.92 15.80
C SER A 273 13.66 17.27 16.00
N SER A 274 12.83 17.88 16.85
CA SER A 274 11.40 17.76 16.60
C SER A 274 11.20 18.07 15.13
N ALA A 275 10.50 17.22 14.40
CA ALA A 275 9.78 17.68 13.23
C ALA A 275 8.71 18.63 13.75
N ASP A 276 9.14 19.86 14.05
CA ASP A 276 8.37 21.07 13.89
C ASP A 276 8.11 21.17 12.38
N VAL A 277 7.25 20.25 11.92
CA VAL A 277 6.30 20.51 10.86
C VAL A 277 5.84 21.94 11.09
N VAL A 278 5.78 22.73 10.02
CA VAL A 278 5.27 24.11 10.07
C VAL A 278 3.77 24.06 10.41
N THR A 279 3.50 23.87 11.69
CA THR A 279 2.24 23.70 12.41
C THR A 279 2.49 24.21 13.83
N ASN A 280 2.04 25.44 14.10
CA ASN A 280 2.06 25.99 15.45
C ASN A 280 1.32 25.03 16.39
N GLY A 281 1.99 24.61 17.47
CA GLY A 281 1.58 23.45 18.24
C GLY A 281 0.48 23.68 19.28
N CYS A 282 0.05 22.58 19.90
CA CYS A 282 -0.42 22.52 21.29
C CYS A 282 -0.35 21.06 21.77
N ALA A 283 0.27 20.84 22.94
CA ALA A 283 0.36 19.53 23.59
C ALA A 283 -0.76 19.34 24.62
N ASN A 284 -1.20 18.09 24.85
CA ASN A 284 -1.45 17.54 26.20
C ASN A 284 -1.82 16.03 26.19
N PRO A 285 -1.81 15.34 27.35
CA PRO A 285 -1.24 13.98 27.43
C PRO A 285 -2.24 12.82 27.46
N VAL A 286 -1.70 11.61 27.27
CA VAL A 286 -2.37 10.32 27.47
C VAL A 286 -2.38 9.94 28.95
N VAL A 287 -3.51 9.41 29.43
CA VAL A 287 -3.64 8.75 30.75
C VAL A 287 -3.78 7.24 30.52
N VAL A 288 -3.05 6.44 31.30
CA VAL A 288 -3.06 4.97 31.26
C VAL A 288 -3.28 4.39 32.67
N SER A 289 -3.97 3.25 32.79
CA SER A 289 -4.01 2.44 34.02
C SER A 289 -4.27 0.94 33.70
N PRO A 290 -3.90 -0.02 34.59
CA PRO A 290 -3.29 -1.27 34.11
C PRO A 290 -3.88 -2.61 34.65
N GLY A 291 -3.46 -3.72 34.02
CA GLY A 291 -3.13 -4.99 34.71
C GLY A 291 -3.99 -6.25 34.44
N PHE A 292 -3.35 -7.37 34.03
CA PHE A 292 -3.52 -8.72 34.63
C PHE A 292 -2.45 -9.73 34.11
N GLN A 293 -2.18 -10.83 34.85
CA GLN A 293 -1.01 -11.72 34.70
C GLN A 293 -1.26 -13.10 34.00
N GLN A 294 -0.15 -13.80 33.70
CA GLN A 294 -0.04 -15.16 33.10
C GLN A 294 -0.31 -16.32 34.10
N PRO A 295 -0.40 -17.57 33.62
CA PRO A 295 0.55 -18.60 34.07
C PRO A 295 1.06 -19.57 32.97
N GLU A 296 1.79 -20.63 33.37
CA GLU A 296 3.02 -21.14 32.73
C GLU A 296 2.95 -22.52 31.99
N ALA A 297 4.12 -23.09 31.67
CA ALA A 297 4.37 -24.09 30.61
C ALA A 297 4.69 -25.53 31.07
N ARG A 298 4.68 -26.50 30.12
CA ARG A 298 5.77 -27.52 29.96
C ARG A 298 5.71 -28.29 28.62
N ALA A 299 6.75 -29.08 28.34
CA ALA A 299 7.21 -29.46 26.98
C ALA A 299 7.33 -30.98 26.71
N PHE A 300 7.56 -31.37 25.45
CA PHE A 300 8.06 -32.70 25.03
C PHE A 300 8.79 -32.64 23.65
N THR A 301 9.59 -33.68 23.32
CA THR A 301 10.63 -33.71 22.25
C THR A 301 10.55 -35.02 21.38
N PRO A 302 11.45 -35.33 20.40
CA PRO A 302 11.33 -34.95 18.98
C PRO A 302 11.61 -36.11 17.95
N GLY A 303 11.67 -35.80 16.63
CA GLY A 303 12.29 -36.62 15.55
C GLY A 303 11.37 -36.90 14.33
N GLU A 304 11.80 -37.00 13.06
CA GLU A 304 13.08 -36.72 12.36
C GLU A 304 12.80 -36.27 10.89
N ASN A 305 13.84 -35.90 10.11
CA ASN A 305 13.76 -35.04 8.91
C ASN A 305 13.60 -35.74 7.52
N PHE A 306 13.18 -34.95 6.52
CA PHE A 306 13.49 -35.16 5.09
C PHE A 306 14.26 -33.95 4.51
N PRO A 307 15.20 -34.15 3.56
CA PRO A 307 16.15 -33.12 3.12
C PRO A 307 15.70 -32.28 1.91
N ASN A 308 16.26 -31.07 1.80
CA ASN A 308 16.33 -30.23 0.59
C ASN A 308 15.06 -29.49 0.13
N GLY A 309 14.29 -28.92 1.05
CA GLY A 309 13.32 -27.86 0.75
C GLY A 309 13.18 -26.88 1.91
N GLY A 310 13.51 -25.60 1.68
CA GLY A 310 13.42 -24.55 2.69
C GLY A 310 11.97 -24.17 3.01
N LYS A 311 11.62 -24.10 4.31
CA LYS A 311 10.25 -23.85 4.78
C LYS A 311 10.19 -22.58 5.64
N SER A 312 9.14 -21.78 5.46
CA SER A 312 8.81 -20.68 6.38
C SER A 312 7.45 -20.90 7.02
N GLY A 313 7.42 -21.01 8.35
CA GLY A 313 6.24 -21.28 9.15
C GLY A 313 6.08 -20.25 10.26
N VAL A 314 4.95 -19.54 10.26
CA VAL A 314 4.64 -18.51 11.26
C VAL A 314 3.52 -19.00 12.15
N ARG A 315 3.78 -19.13 13.45
CA ARG A 315 2.74 -19.39 14.44
C ARG A 315 2.34 -18.11 15.14
N LEU A 316 1.05 -17.78 15.03
CA LEU A 316 0.35 -16.77 15.81
C LEU A 316 -0.35 -17.46 16.99
N ASP A 317 -0.53 -16.80 18.13
CA ASP A 317 -1.27 -17.37 19.26
C ASP A 317 -2.48 -16.49 19.63
N TYR A 318 -3.68 -17.02 19.41
CA TYR A 318 -4.96 -16.34 19.67
C TYR A 318 -6.05 -17.40 19.91
N LYS A 319 -6.76 -17.29 21.04
CA LYS A 319 -7.86 -18.19 21.44
C LYS A 319 -9.19 -17.81 20.76
N ASN A 320 -9.74 -18.70 19.92
CA ASN A 320 -11.16 -18.80 19.49
C ASN A 320 -11.30 -19.68 18.24
N LYS A 321 -12.28 -20.60 18.25
CA LYS A 321 -12.37 -21.79 17.36
C LYS A 321 -13.51 -21.73 16.33
N ALA A 322 -13.24 -22.22 15.10
CA ALA A 322 -14.20 -22.83 14.16
C ALA A 322 -13.44 -23.66 13.08
N ARG A 323 -14.04 -24.73 12.52
CA ARG A 323 -13.46 -25.68 11.49
C ARG A 323 -14.54 -26.09 10.46
N PRO A 324 -14.23 -26.37 9.16
CA PRO A 324 -14.08 -27.75 8.58
C PRO A 324 -13.11 -27.85 7.34
N PHE A 325 -12.97 -28.92 6.50
CA PHE A 325 -12.73 -30.39 6.72
C PHE A 325 -12.52 -31.22 5.38
N PHE A 326 -11.29 -31.74 5.07
CA PHE A 326 -10.94 -32.94 4.20
C PHE A 326 -11.29 -32.93 2.67
N PRO A 327 -10.89 -33.93 1.80
CA PRO A 327 -9.57 -34.55 1.47
C PRO A 327 -9.32 -34.67 -0.11
N PRO A 328 -8.58 -35.63 -0.75
CA PRO A 328 -7.33 -35.31 -1.48
C PRO A 328 -7.16 -35.77 -2.98
N SER A 329 -5.99 -35.47 -3.57
CA SER A 329 -5.37 -36.00 -4.84
C SER A 329 -5.87 -35.45 -6.21
N GLY A 330 -5.08 -35.40 -7.31
CA GLY A 330 -3.68 -35.80 -7.59
C GLY A 330 -3.00 -34.94 -8.70
N SER A 331 -1.79 -35.31 -9.16
CA SER A 331 -0.80 -34.42 -9.82
C SER A 331 -0.69 -34.46 -11.36
N GLN A 332 -0.19 -33.36 -11.98
CA GLN A 332 1.05 -33.32 -12.81
C GLN A 332 1.36 -31.89 -13.36
N SER A 333 2.55 -31.67 -13.95
CA SER A 333 3.25 -30.36 -14.07
C SER A 333 3.86 -30.06 -15.45
N VAL A 334 3.89 -28.78 -15.88
CA VAL A 334 4.57 -28.26 -17.10
C VAL A 334 5.15 -26.84 -16.80
N PRO A 335 6.29 -26.38 -17.37
CA PRO A 335 7.11 -25.27 -16.82
C PRO A 335 6.87 -23.87 -17.42
N ALA A 336 7.49 -22.85 -16.79
CA ALA A 336 7.37 -21.42 -17.10
C ALA A 336 8.43 -20.89 -18.10
N PRO A 337 8.14 -19.78 -18.82
CA PRO A 337 9.08 -19.12 -19.73
C PRO A 337 9.98 -18.06 -19.06
N HIS A 338 10.99 -17.61 -19.80
CA HIS A 338 12.16 -16.86 -19.31
C HIS A 338 11.95 -15.36 -19.05
N GLU A 339 12.65 -14.83 -18.03
CA GLU A 339 12.99 -13.41 -17.86
C GLU A 339 14.38 -13.09 -18.45
N PRO A 340 14.66 -11.81 -18.82
CA PRO A 340 15.92 -11.41 -19.45
C PRO A 340 17.10 -11.34 -18.45
N GLU A 341 18.31 -11.58 -18.96
CA GLU A 341 19.55 -11.59 -18.17
C GLU A 341 19.88 -10.21 -17.56
N VAL A 342 20.02 -10.17 -16.23
CA VAL A 342 20.72 -9.08 -15.53
C VAL A 342 22.20 -9.45 -15.45
N THR A 343 23.02 -8.82 -16.30
CA THR A 343 24.48 -8.89 -16.17
C THR A 343 24.93 -8.09 -14.95
N GLY A 344 25.76 -8.71 -14.11
CA GLY A 344 25.94 -8.27 -12.72
C GLY A 344 26.88 -7.07 -12.51
N GLY A 345 26.84 -6.53 -11.29
CA GLY A 345 27.84 -5.58 -10.80
C GLY A 345 27.32 -4.25 -10.26
N GLU A 346 26.17 -4.20 -9.58
CA GLU A 346 25.83 -3.01 -8.78
C GLU A 346 26.77 -2.92 -7.56
N ALA A 347 27.75 -2.01 -7.66
CA ALA A 347 28.56 -1.61 -6.53
C ALA A 347 27.66 -1.06 -5.41
N ALA A 348 27.91 -1.49 -4.17
CA ALA A 348 27.21 -0.95 -3.01
C ALA A 348 27.45 0.57 -2.92
N ALA A 349 26.44 1.35 -3.31
CA ALA A 349 26.50 2.80 -3.24
C ALA A 349 26.81 3.22 -1.80
N ALA A 350 27.78 4.11 -1.62
CA ALA A 350 28.19 4.57 -0.30
C ALA A 350 26.99 5.22 0.42
N ILE A 351 26.45 4.53 1.42
CA ILE A 351 25.23 4.95 2.11
C ILE A 351 25.52 6.24 2.90
N THR A 352 25.02 7.35 2.39
CA THR A 352 25.21 8.69 2.96
C THR A 352 24.37 8.92 4.21
N GLU A 353 24.81 9.86 5.04
CA GLU A 353 24.16 10.21 6.31
C GLU A 353 23.08 11.30 6.15
N THR A 354 22.86 11.76 4.93
CA THR A 354 21.89 12.80 4.54
C THR A 354 20.84 12.24 3.58
N VAL A 355 19.72 12.96 3.45
CA VAL A 355 18.78 12.72 2.35
C VAL A 355 19.44 13.06 1.01
N GLN A 356 19.10 12.31 -0.03
CA GLN A 356 19.56 12.50 -1.40
C GLN A 356 18.37 12.49 -2.35
N THR A 357 18.44 13.29 -3.42
CA THR A 357 17.42 13.37 -4.48
C THR A 357 18.04 13.14 -5.85
N ARG A 358 17.32 12.42 -6.72
CA ARG A 358 17.66 12.19 -8.13
C ARG A 358 16.46 12.54 -9.01
N GLY A 359 16.49 13.70 -9.62
CA GLY A 359 15.42 14.21 -10.46
C GLY A 359 15.48 15.75 -10.63
N PRO A 360 14.45 16.36 -11.23
CA PRO A 360 13.30 15.70 -11.83
C PRO A 360 13.68 14.97 -13.13
N TYR A 361 13.06 13.82 -13.38
CA TYR A 361 13.11 13.12 -14.67
C TYR A 361 11.70 12.76 -15.13
N ARG A 362 11.56 12.38 -16.40
CA ARG A 362 10.27 12.02 -17.00
C ARG A 362 9.95 10.55 -16.74
N LEU A 363 8.80 10.28 -16.12
CA LEU A 363 8.24 8.93 -16.00
C LEU A 363 7.06 8.81 -16.96
N GLU A 364 7.18 7.91 -17.95
CA GLU A 364 6.13 7.62 -18.92
C GLU A 364 5.32 6.40 -18.47
N LEU A 365 4.00 6.52 -18.56
CA LEU A 365 3.02 5.47 -18.25
C LEU A 365 2.09 5.32 -19.47
N PRO A 366 1.37 4.18 -19.62
CA PRO A 366 0.52 3.92 -20.79
C PRO A 366 -0.52 5.00 -21.12
N ASN A 367 -0.97 5.79 -20.12
CA ASN A 367 -1.97 6.84 -20.29
C ASN A 367 -1.50 8.26 -19.95
N LEU A 368 -0.32 8.45 -19.35
CA LEU A 368 0.12 9.75 -18.80
C LEU A 368 1.65 9.84 -18.70
N VAL A 369 2.13 11.08 -18.54
CA VAL A 369 3.53 11.39 -18.25
C VAL A 369 3.61 12.19 -16.95
N HIS A 370 4.54 11.86 -16.07
CA HIS A 370 4.79 12.55 -14.80
C HIS A 370 6.23 13.07 -14.69
N LEU A 371 6.44 14.14 -13.91
CA LEU A 371 7.76 14.41 -13.34
C LEU A 371 7.95 13.51 -12.12
N ALA A 372 9.15 12.93 -12.03
CA ALA A 372 9.54 12.02 -10.96
C ALA A 372 10.86 12.47 -10.33
N THR A 373 10.94 12.38 -9.00
CA THR A 373 12.19 12.48 -8.24
C THR A 373 12.28 11.29 -7.31
N ASP A 374 13.35 10.51 -7.45
CA ASP A 374 13.68 9.46 -6.50
C ASP A 374 14.39 10.11 -5.29
N VAL A 375 13.90 9.82 -4.09
CA VAL A 375 14.45 10.29 -2.80
C VAL A 375 15.02 9.08 -2.07
N THR A 376 16.23 9.21 -1.54
CA THR A 376 16.89 8.18 -0.73
C THR A 376 17.32 8.79 0.60
N ALA A 377 17.00 8.13 1.71
CA ALA A 377 17.30 8.61 3.06
C ALA A 377 17.74 7.45 3.98
N PRO A 378 18.75 7.62 4.84
CA PRO A 378 19.04 6.63 5.88
C PRO A 378 17.88 6.52 6.89
N ILE A 379 17.64 5.31 7.40
CA ILE A 379 16.65 5.07 8.46
C ILE A 379 17.37 5.09 9.81
N PRO A 380 17.07 6.02 10.74
CA PRO A 380 17.77 6.10 12.02
C PRO A 380 17.67 4.81 12.85
N PRO A 381 18.65 4.53 13.73
CA PRO A 381 18.52 3.49 14.75
C PRO A 381 17.22 3.66 15.57
N GLY A 382 16.55 2.55 15.88
CA GLY A 382 15.29 2.57 16.61
C GLY A 382 14.06 3.11 15.85
N LYS A 383 14.21 3.55 14.60
CA LYS A 383 13.07 3.98 13.76
C LYS A 383 12.54 2.85 12.86
N THR A 384 11.24 2.85 12.63
CA THR A 384 10.54 1.88 11.79
C THR A 384 10.09 2.51 10.47
N VAL A 385 9.65 1.69 9.51
CA VAL A 385 8.96 2.16 8.30
C VAL A 385 7.74 3.04 8.64
N PHE A 386 7.07 2.77 9.76
CA PHE A 386 5.90 3.53 10.21
C PHE A 386 6.23 4.92 10.77
N ASP A 387 7.40 5.11 11.40
CA ASP A 387 7.87 6.44 11.79
C ASP A 387 8.09 7.34 10.57
N LEU A 388 8.73 6.79 9.52
CA LEU A 388 9.01 7.52 8.28
C LEU A 388 7.71 7.84 7.51
N LEU A 389 6.81 6.85 7.38
CA LEU A 389 5.46 7.09 6.86
C LEU A 389 4.73 8.16 7.66
N GLY A 390 4.86 8.13 9.00
CA GLY A 390 4.27 9.09 9.91
C GLY A 390 4.69 10.53 9.65
N VAL A 391 5.96 10.80 9.30
CA VAL A 391 6.40 12.18 9.01
C VAL A 391 6.03 12.62 7.59
N ILE A 392 6.10 11.75 6.57
CA ILE A 392 5.87 12.13 5.16
C ILE A 392 4.39 12.10 4.72
N HIS A 393 3.54 11.24 5.29
CA HIS A 393 2.15 11.12 4.88
C HIS A 393 1.24 12.14 5.57
N PRO A 394 0.25 12.74 4.88
CA PRO A 394 0.13 12.86 3.43
C PRO A 394 1.12 13.87 2.83
N THR A 395 1.66 13.52 1.66
CA THR A 395 2.56 14.40 0.90
C THR A 395 1.76 15.52 0.21
N ALA A 396 2.47 16.55 -0.28
CA ALA A 396 1.87 17.58 -1.12
C ALA A 396 1.51 17.09 -2.54
N ALA A 397 1.88 15.86 -2.92
CA ALA A 397 1.36 15.21 -4.13
C ALA A 397 -0.12 14.81 -3.98
N VAL A 398 -0.58 14.49 -2.76
CA VAL A 398 -1.94 14.01 -2.50
C VAL A 398 -2.79 14.88 -1.57
N ALA A 399 -2.21 15.74 -0.74
CA ALA A 399 -2.95 16.69 0.11
C ALA A 399 -2.71 18.15 -0.29
N GLY A 400 -1.47 18.62 -0.12
CA GLY A 400 -1.08 20.01 -0.38
C GLY A 400 -0.09 20.53 0.67
N LEU A 401 0.20 21.84 0.63
CA LEU A 401 1.15 22.50 1.52
C LEU A 401 0.68 23.94 1.83
N PRO A 402 0.70 24.40 3.09
CA PRO A 402 0.97 23.66 4.33
C PRO A 402 -0.04 22.53 4.59
N ARG A 403 0.42 21.41 5.18
CA ARG A 403 -0.36 20.16 5.30
C ARG A 403 -1.71 20.37 5.97
N GLU A 404 -1.77 21.03 7.13
CA GLU A 404 -3.04 21.24 7.85
C GLU A 404 -3.99 22.22 7.18
N VAL A 405 -3.49 23.21 6.43
CA VAL A 405 -4.36 24.10 5.65
C VAL A 405 -5.03 23.32 4.52
N ALA A 406 -4.26 22.51 3.79
CA ALA A 406 -4.76 21.67 2.72
C ALA A 406 -5.75 20.60 3.24
N LEU A 407 -5.42 19.90 4.34
CA LEU A 407 -6.34 18.96 4.98
C LEU A 407 -7.61 19.65 5.49
N GLY A 408 -7.48 20.84 6.11
CA GLY A 408 -8.63 21.65 6.51
C GLY A 408 -9.52 22.06 5.34
N PHE A 409 -8.95 22.33 4.16
CA PHE A 409 -9.70 22.59 2.93
C PHE A 409 -10.44 21.34 2.46
N ILE A 410 -9.73 20.21 2.29
CA ILE A 410 -10.27 18.92 1.82
C ILE A 410 -11.44 18.48 2.70
N ARG A 411 -11.27 18.48 4.03
CA ARG A 411 -12.29 18.13 5.03
C ARG A 411 -13.58 18.98 4.94
N ARG A 412 -13.55 20.16 4.31
CA ARG A 412 -14.72 21.06 4.13
C ARG A 412 -15.37 20.98 2.75
N GLN A 413 -14.67 20.47 1.73
CA GLN A 413 -15.10 20.57 0.32
C GLN A 413 -15.32 19.22 -0.38
N GLU A 414 -14.82 18.14 0.20
CA GLU A 414 -14.84 16.80 -0.39
C GLU A 414 -15.56 15.78 0.50
N LEU A 415 -15.90 14.62 -0.08
CA LEU A 415 -16.20 13.42 0.68
C LEU A 415 -14.95 12.86 1.37
N ASP A 416 -15.15 12.04 2.40
CA ASP A 416 -14.06 11.23 2.96
C ASP A 416 -13.44 10.34 1.87
N ARG A 417 -12.12 10.48 1.71
CA ARG A 417 -11.33 9.71 0.76
C ARG A 417 -11.21 8.23 1.16
N GLY A 418 -11.47 7.90 2.43
CA GLY A 418 -11.29 6.56 2.95
C GLY A 418 -9.81 6.19 2.89
N ARG A 419 -9.50 5.11 2.16
CA ARG A 419 -8.12 4.66 1.90
C ARG A 419 -7.54 5.13 0.56
N TYR A 420 -8.30 5.84 -0.27
CA TYR A 420 -7.75 6.46 -1.48
C TYR A 420 -6.68 7.49 -1.10
N ALA A 421 -5.54 7.47 -1.79
CA ALA A 421 -4.35 8.26 -1.49
C ALA A 421 -3.77 8.07 -0.07
N GLY A 422 -4.19 7.02 0.67
CA GLY A 422 -3.49 6.55 1.86
C GLY A 422 -2.32 5.61 1.49
N PRO A 423 -1.39 5.34 2.42
CA PRO A 423 -0.33 4.35 2.20
C PRO A 423 -0.91 2.94 2.06
N VAL A 424 -0.49 2.19 1.03
CA VAL A 424 -0.87 0.79 0.80
C VAL A 424 0.37 -0.03 0.47
N GLY A 425 0.53 -1.19 1.09
CA GLY A 425 1.83 -1.81 1.18
C GLY A 425 1.88 -3.15 1.91
N TRP A 426 3.09 -3.57 2.21
CA TRP A 426 3.39 -4.69 3.08
C TRP A 426 4.59 -4.39 3.99
N VAL A 427 4.65 -5.09 5.12
CA VAL A 427 5.75 -5.00 6.10
C VAL A 427 6.11 -6.41 6.60
N ASP A 428 7.38 -6.66 6.91
CA ASP A 428 7.84 -7.89 7.55
C ASP A 428 8.34 -7.68 8.99
N ALA A 429 8.60 -8.79 9.68
CA ALA A 429 9.07 -8.81 11.06
C ALA A 429 10.54 -8.37 11.27
N ARG A 430 11.31 -8.12 10.19
CA ARG A 430 12.68 -7.58 10.25
C ARG A 430 12.73 -6.06 10.04
N GLY A 431 11.55 -5.41 9.99
CA GLY A 431 11.42 -3.98 9.74
C GLY A 431 11.57 -3.57 8.27
N GLY A 432 11.61 -4.53 7.34
CA GLY A 432 11.51 -4.27 5.91
C GLY A 432 10.07 -4.04 5.48
N GLY A 433 9.87 -3.29 4.39
CA GLY A 433 8.54 -3.09 3.83
C GLY A 433 8.53 -2.20 2.59
N GLN A 434 7.38 -2.15 1.91
CA GLN A 434 7.10 -1.28 0.77
C GLN A 434 5.69 -0.71 0.94
N PHE A 435 5.55 0.59 0.73
CA PHE A 435 4.29 1.30 0.77
C PHE A 435 4.23 2.27 -0.41
N ALA A 436 3.23 2.11 -1.26
CA ALA A 436 2.88 3.05 -2.30
C ALA A 436 1.73 3.96 -1.85
N LEU A 437 1.49 5.07 -2.57
CA LEU A 437 0.24 5.82 -2.41
C LEU A 437 -0.87 5.10 -3.17
N ALA A 438 -2.03 4.90 -2.52
CA ALA A 438 -3.19 4.25 -3.11
C ALA A 438 -3.87 5.14 -4.17
N LEU A 439 -3.25 5.22 -5.34
CA LEU A 439 -3.71 5.96 -6.51
C LEU A 439 -4.12 4.98 -7.62
N ARG A 440 -4.91 5.47 -8.58
CA ARG A 440 -5.39 4.68 -9.74
C ARG A 440 -6.07 3.38 -9.30
N CYS A 441 -6.86 3.50 -8.24
CA CYS A 441 -7.45 2.41 -7.51
C CYS A 441 -8.94 2.63 -7.29
N ALA A 442 -9.65 1.55 -7.03
CA ALA A 442 -11.02 1.58 -6.57
C ALA A 442 -11.20 0.74 -5.31
N GLN A 443 -12.13 1.17 -4.45
CA GLN A 443 -12.67 0.31 -3.40
C GLN A 443 -13.78 -0.54 -4.03
N VAL A 444 -13.57 -1.86 -4.05
CA VAL A 444 -14.57 -2.83 -4.46
C VAL A 444 -15.50 -3.12 -3.28
N SER A 445 -16.79 -3.19 -3.58
CA SER A 445 -17.86 -3.70 -2.72
C SER A 445 -18.73 -4.67 -3.51
N GLU A 446 -19.64 -5.39 -2.85
CA GLU A 446 -20.54 -6.31 -3.55
C GLU A 446 -21.43 -5.61 -4.59
N ARG A 447 -21.74 -4.32 -4.43
CA ARG A 447 -22.75 -3.60 -5.24
C ARG A 447 -22.21 -2.45 -6.09
N ALA A 448 -20.95 -2.07 -5.89
CA ALA A 448 -20.33 -0.95 -6.59
C ALA A 448 -18.81 -1.05 -6.55
N ILE A 449 -18.17 -0.50 -7.58
CA ILE A 449 -16.74 -0.24 -7.63
C ILE A 449 -16.57 1.29 -7.50
N SER A 450 -15.94 1.75 -6.43
CA SER A 450 -15.82 3.17 -6.09
C SER A 450 -14.40 3.67 -6.35
N ALA A 451 -14.19 4.33 -7.48
CA ALA A 451 -12.91 4.94 -7.83
C ALA A 451 -12.81 6.37 -7.26
N GLN A 452 -11.59 6.84 -7.00
CA GLN A 452 -11.32 8.23 -6.66
C GLN A 452 -10.11 8.75 -7.43
N VAL A 453 -10.17 10.02 -7.80
CA VAL A 453 -9.18 10.71 -8.64
C VAL A 453 -9.03 12.16 -8.20
N GLY A 454 -7.82 12.71 -8.32
CA GLY A 454 -7.54 14.09 -7.91
C GLY A 454 -6.44 14.77 -8.73
N ALA A 455 -6.42 16.09 -8.66
CA ALA A 455 -5.55 16.99 -9.40
C ALA A 455 -4.86 17.99 -8.46
N GLY A 456 -3.61 18.34 -8.76
CA GLY A 456 -2.79 19.26 -7.98
C GLY A 456 -3.08 20.71 -8.34
N ILE A 457 -3.78 21.44 -7.47
CA ILE A 457 -4.23 22.80 -7.76
C ILE A 457 -3.15 23.80 -7.37
N MET A 458 -2.82 24.67 -8.33
CA MET A 458 -1.90 25.79 -8.23
C MET A 458 -2.65 27.13 -8.40
N ALA A 459 -1.96 28.25 -8.24
CA ALA A 459 -2.55 29.59 -8.32
C ALA A 459 -3.19 29.92 -9.69
N ASP A 460 -2.72 29.26 -10.75
CA ASP A 460 -3.01 29.43 -12.18
C ASP A 460 -3.78 28.23 -12.78
N SER A 461 -4.19 27.25 -11.96
CA SER A 461 -4.96 26.08 -12.42
C SER A 461 -6.29 26.45 -13.08
N ASP A 462 -6.51 25.96 -14.30
CA ASP A 462 -7.78 26.05 -15.03
C ASP A 462 -8.76 24.92 -14.61
N PRO A 463 -9.94 25.23 -14.05
CA PRO A 463 -10.89 24.22 -13.57
C PRO A 463 -11.27 23.14 -14.60
N GLN A 464 -11.41 23.50 -15.88
CA GLN A 464 -11.77 22.54 -16.92
C GLN A 464 -10.61 21.59 -17.23
N GLY A 465 -9.39 22.11 -17.35
CA GLY A 465 -8.16 21.33 -17.50
C GLY A 465 -7.95 20.35 -16.35
N GLU A 466 -8.10 20.79 -15.10
CA GLU A 466 -7.96 19.93 -13.92
C GLU A 466 -9.03 18.83 -13.88
N PHE A 467 -10.28 19.11 -14.30
CA PHE A 467 -11.32 18.07 -14.42
C PHE A 467 -10.93 17.03 -15.48
N LEU A 468 -10.47 17.45 -16.66
CA LEU A 468 -10.01 16.56 -17.73
C LEU A 468 -8.79 15.73 -17.31
N GLU A 469 -7.88 16.28 -16.50
CA GLU A 469 -6.79 15.51 -15.88
C GLU A 469 -7.35 14.40 -14.98
N THR A 470 -8.37 14.67 -14.16
CA THR A 470 -8.97 13.60 -13.33
C THR A 470 -9.65 12.50 -14.16
N GLU A 471 -10.27 12.81 -15.30
CA GLU A 471 -10.79 11.78 -16.22
C GLU A 471 -9.66 10.93 -16.85
N ALA A 472 -8.55 11.55 -17.25
CA ALA A 472 -7.37 10.82 -17.73
C ALA A 472 -6.74 9.95 -16.62
N LYS A 473 -6.81 10.41 -15.36
CA LYS A 473 -6.37 9.65 -14.18
C LYS A 473 -7.31 8.50 -13.80
N LEU A 474 -8.58 8.54 -14.21
CA LEU A 474 -9.59 7.51 -13.97
C LEU A 474 -9.47 6.30 -14.90
N ALA A 475 -8.90 6.51 -16.10
CA ALA A 475 -8.77 5.51 -17.15
C ALA A 475 -8.25 4.13 -16.70
N PRO A 476 -7.23 3.99 -15.82
CA PRO A 476 -6.77 2.66 -15.38
C PRO A 476 -7.86 1.79 -14.77
N ILE A 477 -8.80 2.38 -14.02
CA ILE A 477 -9.96 1.65 -13.49
C ILE A 477 -11.06 1.57 -14.55
N ARG A 478 -11.46 2.69 -15.16
CA ARG A 478 -12.58 2.73 -16.12
C ARG A 478 -12.36 1.76 -17.28
N ASP A 479 -11.17 1.74 -17.88
CA ASP A 479 -10.85 0.86 -19.00
C ASP A 479 -10.95 -0.63 -18.63
N CYS A 480 -10.72 -1.00 -17.35
CA CYS A 480 -10.90 -2.37 -16.87
C CYS A 480 -12.37 -2.76 -16.67
N LEU A 481 -13.28 -1.78 -16.73
CA LEU A 481 -14.73 -1.92 -16.61
C LEU A 481 -15.42 -1.81 -17.99
N ASP A 482 -14.85 -1.02 -18.90
CA ASP A 482 -15.34 -0.85 -20.28
C ASP A 482 -15.15 -2.14 -21.11
N PHE A 483 -14.24 -3.05 -20.74
CA PHE A 483 -13.97 -4.30 -21.48
C PHE A 483 -15.18 -5.27 -21.56
N ASP A 484 -16.18 -5.14 -20.69
CA ASP A 484 -17.43 -5.91 -20.77
C ASP A 484 -18.49 -5.22 -21.68
N ALA A 485 -18.30 -3.96 -22.05
CA ALA A 485 -19.24 -3.17 -22.87
C ALA A 485 -19.13 -3.47 -24.38
N ASP A 486 -18.01 -4.04 -24.84
CA ASP A 486 -17.78 -4.44 -26.24
C ASP A 486 -18.05 -5.94 -26.50
N CYS A 487 -18.49 -6.70 -25.50
CA CYS A 487 -18.99 -8.08 -25.67
C CYS A 487 -20.43 -8.12 -26.23
N PHE A 488 -20.74 -7.24 -27.18
CA PHE A 488 -22.09 -6.95 -27.67
C PHE A 488 -22.19 -6.93 -29.21
N GLU A 489 -21.94 -8.08 -29.84
CA GLU A 489 -22.73 -8.57 -31.00
C GLU A 489 -23.06 -10.05 -30.79
#